data_AF-A0A367X2W1-F1
#
_entry.id   AF-A0A367X2W1-F1
#
_cell.length_a   1.000
_cell.length_b   1.000
_cell.length_c   1.000
_cell.angle_alpha   90.00
_cell.angle_beta   90.00
_cell.angle_gamma   90.00
#
_symmetry.space_group_name_H-M   'P 1'
#
loop_
_entity.id
_entity.type
_entity.pdbx_description
1 polymer ?
#
loop_
_entity_poly.entity_id
_entity_poly.type
_entity_poly.pdbx_seq_one_letter_code
_entity_poly.pdbx_strand_id
1 'polypeptide(L)'
;MILDEFTSVPDFPFERYFESVNQHISATQYWLRVLRSVPGFVESDWKPRVRPIELEDDMYLGKVVDIISLKLKKEINLQTYSVLGDANMLMKENQPISEEEYAEQKNLFGPNFMLEDDALSGITYEEALQEAKANSVTKPVMIWVEKGIHWEVAPDLSEGGYEVPIERLILTSEISRRAEPKAIQALELFLRPGSAMERVNSAFSPGPE
;
A
#
# COMPACT_ATOMS: atom_id res chain seq x y z
N MET A 1 12.76 -18.32 6.46
CA MET A 1 12.08 -17.14 5.91
C MET A 1 11.68 -16.25 7.07
N ILE A 2 11.53 -14.94 6.90
CA ILE A 2 11.16 -14.07 8.04
C ILE A 2 9.80 -14.48 8.58
N LEU A 3 8.87 -14.89 7.71
CA LEU A 3 7.55 -15.40 8.08
C LEU A 3 7.58 -16.58 9.04
N ASP A 4 8.61 -17.43 9.01
CA ASP A 4 8.69 -18.58 9.91
C ASP A 4 8.81 -18.13 11.37
N GLU A 5 9.41 -16.96 11.63
CA GLU A 5 9.51 -16.33 12.96
C GLU A 5 8.13 -15.91 13.52
N PHE A 6 7.12 -15.74 12.66
CA PHE A 6 5.80 -15.20 13.03
C PHE A 6 4.67 -16.23 13.02
N THR A 7 4.91 -17.45 12.53
CA THR A 7 3.89 -18.51 12.44
C THR A 7 3.24 -18.89 13.77
N SER A 8 3.90 -18.63 14.91
CA SER A 8 3.35 -18.85 16.25
C SER A 8 2.63 -17.64 16.84
N VAL A 9 2.65 -16.50 16.16
CA VAL A 9 1.95 -15.29 16.60
C VAL A 9 0.45 -15.48 16.32
N PRO A 10 -0.44 -15.18 17.29
CA PRO A 10 -1.88 -15.26 17.09
C PRO A 10 -2.34 -14.53 15.82
N ASP A 11 -3.31 -15.12 15.13
CA ASP A 11 -3.92 -14.60 13.90
C ASP A 11 -2.99 -14.44 12.68
N PHE A 12 -1.76 -14.95 12.72
CA PHE A 12 -0.88 -15.00 11.54
C PHE A 12 -1.59 -15.70 10.36
N PRO A 13 -1.58 -15.16 9.12
CA PRO A 13 -0.74 -14.06 8.61
C PRO A 13 -1.35 -12.65 8.71
N PHE A 14 -2.20 -12.40 9.71
CA PHE A 14 -2.83 -11.11 10.02
C PHE A 14 -3.82 -10.63 8.96
N GLU A 15 -4.61 -11.56 8.42
CA GLU A 15 -5.52 -11.28 7.30
C GLU A 15 -6.58 -10.22 7.60
N ARG A 16 -6.84 -9.96 8.88
CA ARG A 16 -7.88 -9.04 9.36
C ARG A 16 -7.29 -7.78 10.01
N TYR A 17 -6.15 -7.32 9.50
CA TYR A 17 -5.50 -6.09 9.95
C TYR A 17 -6.40 -4.84 9.89
N PHE A 18 -7.42 -4.83 9.01
CA PHE A 18 -8.33 -3.70 8.84
C PHE A 18 -9.38 -3.58 9.95
N GLU A 19 -9.69 -4.67 10.68
CA GLU A 19 -10.67 -4.68 11.79
C GLU A 19 -10.00 -4.82 13.16
N SER A 20 -8.72 -5.20 13.21
CA SER A 20 -8.00 -5.48 14.46
C SER A 20 -6.69 -4.70 14.53
N VAL A 21 -6.64 -3.74 15.46
CA VAL A 21 -5.44 -2.96 15.77
C VAL A 21 -4.25 -3.87 16.10
N ASN A 22 -4.49 -4.97 16.83
CA ASN A 22 -3.43 -5.92 17.19
C ASN A 22 -2.86 -6.65 15.97
N GLN A 23 -3.72 -7.03 15.02
CA GLN A 23 -3.26 -7.64 13.77
C GLN A 23 -2.51 -6.62 12.90
N HIS A 24 -2.99 -5.37 12.82
CA HIS A 24 -2.27 -4.30 12.13
C HIS A 24 -0.89 -4.04 12.72
N ILE A 25 -0.77 -3.94 14.05
CA ILE A 25 0.52 -3.80 14.73
C ILE A 25 1.42 -5.01 14.44
N SER A 26 0.88 -6.23 14.45
CA SER A 26 1.66 -7.44 14.17
C SER A 26 2.14 -7.50 12.71
N ALA A 27 1.32 -7.08 11.75
CA ALA A 27 1.72 -6.92 10.36
C ALA A 27 2.82 -5.85 10.21
N THR A 28 2.69 -4.71 10.89
CA THR A 28 3.73 -3.67 10.95
C THR A 28 5.04 -4.22 11.50
N GLN A 29 5.01 -4.99 12.60
CA GLN A 29 6.20 -5.61 13.16
C GLN A 29 6.85 -6.61 12.20
N TYR A 30 6.06 -7.42 11.51
CA TYR A 30 6.55 -8.31 10.46
C TYR A 30 7.26 -7.54 9.35
N TRP A 31 6.65 -6.49 8.80
CA TRP A 31 7.25 -5.72 7.70
C TRP A 31 8.49 -4.93 8.12
N LEU A 32 8.51 -4.39 9.35
CA LEU A 32 9.73 -3.79 9.92
C LEU A 32 10.84 -4.84 10.10
N ARG A 33 10.50 -6.07 10.50
CA ARG A 33 11.48 -7.16 10.62
C ARG A 33 12.04 -7.56 9.26
N VAL A 34 11.20 -7.67 8.23
CA VAL A 34 11.62 -7.88 6.84
C VAL A 34 12.58 -6.76 6.42
N LEU A 35 12.18 -5.50 6.55
CA LEU A 35 12.98 -4.35 6.14
C LEU A 35 14.36 -4.31 6.84
N ARG A 36 14.40 -4.55 8.15
CA ARG A 36 15.66 -4.63 8.93
C ARG A 36 16.57 -5.79 8.52
N SER A 37 16.03 -6.82 7.86
CA SER A 37 16.81 -7.94 7.35
C SER A 37 17.47 -7.65 5.98
N VAL A 38 17.04 -6.60 5.28
CA VAL A 38 17.51 -6.29 3.92
C VAL A 38 18.89 -5.64 3.94
N PRO A 39 19.88 -6.17 3.21
CA PRO A 39 21.20 -5.55 3.08
C PRO A 39 21.13 -4.10 2.58
N GLY A 40 21.84 -3.20 3.25
CA GLY A 40 21.85 -1.77 2.92
C GLY A 40 20.78 -0.95 3.63
N PHE A 41 19.85 -1.56 4.35
CA PHE A 41 18.96 -0.83 5.24
C PHE A 41 19.71 -0.43 6.52
N VAL A 42 19.81 0.87 6.77
CA VAL A 42 20.41 1.44 7.99
C VAL A 42 19.35 2.27 8.70
N GLU A 43 18.75 1.73 9.76
CA GLU A 43 17.56 2.31 10.41
C GLU A 43 17.71 3.79 10.78
N SER A 44 18.91 4.22 11.21
CA SER A 44 19.19 5.62 11.57
C SER A 44 19.14 6.61 10.40
N ASP A 45 19.23 6.12 9.15
CA ASP A 45 19.13 6.96 7.94
C ASP A 45 17.67 7.22 7.53
N TRP A 46 16.69 6.57 8.18
CA TRP A 46 15.28 6.63 7.84
C TRP A 46 14.47 7.23 8.99
N LYS A 47 13.51 8.08 8.64
CA LYS A 47 12.57 8.68 9.60
C LYS A 47 11.14 8.38 9.16
N PRO A 48 10.18 8.22 10.08
CA PRO A 48 8.77 8.22 9.75
C PRO A 48 8.42 9.48 8.96
N ARG A 49 7.59 9.34 7.92
CA ARG A 49 7.06 10.48 7.19
C ARG A 49 6.15 11.30 8.12
N VAL A 50 6.40 12.60 8.22
CA VAL A 50 5.54 13.52 8.97
C VAL A 50 4.27 13.76 8.16
N ARG A 51 3.13 13.27 8.67
CA ARG A 51 1.79 13.47 8.11
C ARG A 51 0.73 13.36 9.22
N PRO A 52 -0.49 13.85 9.00
CA PRO A 52 -1.63 13.44 9.80
C PRO A 52 -1.76 11.90 9.76
N ILE A 53 -1.82 11.29 10.94
CA ILE A 53 -2.04 9.84 11.08
C ILE A 53 -3.51 9.63 11.38
N GLU A 54 -4.22 9.01 10.45
CA GLU A 54 -5.58 8.53 10.61
C GLU A 54 -5.51 7.01 10.67
N LEU A 55 -5.53 6.46 11.89
CA LEU A 55 -5.28 5.03 12.12
C LEU A 55 -6.31 4.16 11.39
N GLU A 56 -7.56 4.59 11.33
CA GLU A 56 -8.63 3.86 10.62
C GLU A 56 -8.32 3.75 9.12
N ASP A 57 -7.85 4.83 8.51
CA ASP A 57 -7.44 4.84 7.10
C ASP A 57 -6.17 4.03 6.85
N ASP A 58 -5.18 4.12 7.74
CA ASP A 58 -3.95 3.32 7.64
C ASP A 58 -4.26 1.81 7.78
N MET A 59 -5.14 1.44 8.71
CA MET A 59 -5.61 0.06 8.87
C MET A 59 -6.43 -0.39 7.65
N TYR A 60 -7.32 0.46 7.15
CA TYR A 60 -8.12 0.19 5.97
C TYR A 60 -7.25 -0.09 4.73
N LEU A 61 -6.25 0.77 4.47
CA LEU A 61 -5.32 0.63 3.35
C LEU A 61 -4.20 -0.40 3.59
N GLY A 62 -4.13 -0.99 4.78
CA GLY A 62 -3.04 -1.88 5.16
C GLY A 62 -1.67 -1.20 5.23
N LYS A 63 -1.61 0.12 5.41
CA LYS A 63 -0.38 0.90 5.43
C LYS A 63 0.43 0.64 6.70
N VAL A 64 1.55 -0.06 6.56
CA VAL A 64 2.35 -0.58 7.68
C VAL A 64 3.69 0.13 7.85
N VAL A 65 4.29 0.62 6.77
CA VAL A 65 5.55 1.38 6.83
C VAL A 65 5.48 2.58 5.90
N ASP A 66 5.81 3.75 6.42
CA ASP A 66 5.86 5.00 5.67
C ASP A 66 7.05 5.82 6.18
N ILE A 67 8.19 5.65 5.52
CA ILE A 67 9.48 6.19 5.96
C ILE A 67 10.22 6.87 4.81
N ILE A 68 11.02 7.86 5.15
CA ILE A 68 11.80 8.66 4.22
C ILE A 68 13.26 8.78 4.69
N SER A 69 14.17 8.75 3.72
CA SER A 69 15.58 9.09 3.91
C SER A 69 15.96 10.23 2.98
N LEU A 70 16.13 11.43 3.53
CA LEU A 70 16.56 12.61 2.77
C LEU A 70 18.01 12.49 2.30
N LYS A 71 18.85 11.80 3.11
CA LYS A 71 20.23 11.46 2.75
C LYS A 71 20.29 10.63 1.47
N LEU A 72 19.38 9.67 1.33
CA LEU A 72 19.30 8.79 0.15
C LEU A 72 18.37 9.33 -0.94
N LYS A 73 17.58 10.37 -0.64
CA LYS A 73 16.48 10.88 -1.46
C LYS A 73 15.48 9.79 -1.85
N LYS A 74 15.11 8.96 -0.86
CA LYS A 74 14.24 7.80 -1.06
C LYS A 74 13.12 7.76 -0.03
N GLU A 75 11.95 7.30 -0.46
CA GLU A 75 10.78 7.04 0.38
C GLU A 75 10.33 5.59 0.19
N ILE A 76 9.91 4.95 1.27
CA ILE A 76 9.36 3.58 1.27
C ILE A 76 7.94 3.67 1.83
N ASN A 77 6.97 3.28 1.01
CA ASN A 77 5.58 3.06 1.39
C ASN A 77 5.27 1.57 1.24
N LEU A 78 5.12 0.88 2.37
CA LEU A 78 4.74 -0.53 2.42
C LEU A 78 3.31 -0.66 2.89
N GLN A 79 2.55 -1.46 2.15
CA GLN A 79 1.20 -1.89 2.49
C GLN A 79 1.18 -3.41 2.61
N THR A 80 0.61 -3.89 3.70
CA THR A 80 0.28 -5.31 3.84
C THR A 80 -1.01 -5.59 3.08
N TYR A 81 -1.08 -6.74 2.42
CA TYR A 81 -2.24 -7.18 1.66
C TYR A 81 -2.75 -8.52 2.19
N SER A 82 -4.06 -8.67 2.21
CA SER A 82 -4.75 -9.94 2.43
C SER A 82 -6.02 -10.00 1.58
N VAL A 83 -6.47 -11.21 1.27
CA VAL A 83 -7.73 -11.42 0.56
C VAL A 83 -8.92 -10.80 1.31
N LEU A 84 -8.93 -10.89 2.64
CA LEU A 84 -10.00 -10.32 3.46
C LEU A 84 -9.96 -8.79 3.49
N GLY A 85 -8.75 -8.20 3.53
CA GLY A 85 -8.56 -6.75 3.46
C GLY A 85 -9.00 -6.19 2.12
N ASP A 86 -8.63 -6.86 1.02
CA ASP A 86 -9.01 -6.49 -0.35
C ASP A 86 -10.53 -6.61 -0.56
N ALA A 87 -11.15 -7.71 -0.09
CA ALA A 87 -12.61 -7.85 -0.13
C ALA A 87 -13.32 -6.73 0.67
N ASN A 88 -12.79 -6.36 1.84
CA ASN A 88 -13.34 -5.26 2.63
C ASN A 88 -13.20 -3.90 1.92
N MET A 89 -12.08 -3.67 1.23
CA MET A 89 -11.84 -2.48 0.42
C MET A 89 -12.83 -2.41 -0.76
N LEU A 90 -12.98 -3.50 -1.51
CA LEU A 90 -13.95 -3.61 -2.61
C LEU A 90 -15.39 -3.33 -2.14
N MET A 91 -15.79 -3.85 -0.98
CA MET A 91 -17.11 -3.57 -0.39
C MET A 91 -17.31 -2.08 -0.06
N LYS A 92 -16.28 -1.40 0.43
CA LYS A 92 -16.37 0.02 0.80
C LYS A 92 -16.37 0.93 -0.43
N GLU A 93 -15.61 0.56 -1.46
CA GLU A 93 -15.47 1.35 -2.69
C GLU A 93 -16.65 1.14 -3.67
N ASN A 94 -17.36 0.03 -3.55
CA ASN A 94 -18.51 -0.31 -4.41
C ASN A 94 -19.82 -0.37 -3.61
N GLN A 95 -20.03 0.63 -2.75
CA GLN A 95 -21.31 0.78 -2.05
C GLN A 95 -22.42 1.19 -3.03
N PRO A 96 -23.68 0.79 -2.76
CA PRO A 96 -24.82 1.25 -3.54
C PRO A 96 -24.88 2.78 -3.59
N ILE A 97 -25.03 3.35 -4.78
CA ILE A 97 -25.28 4.79 -4.92
C ILE A 97 -26.63 5.11 -4.29
N SER A 98 -26.66 6.12 -3.43
CA SER A 98 -27.91 6.56 -2.77
C SER A 98 -28.88 7.18 -3.78
N GLU A 99 -30.19 7.17 -3.48
CA GLU A 99 -31.20 7.84 -4.33
C GLU A 99 -30.91 9.33 -4.52
N GLU A 100 -30.39 9.98 -3.47
CA GLU A 100 -30.00 11.40 -3.48
C GLU A 100 -28.84 11.64 -4.44
N GLU A 101 -27.77 10.85 -4.32
CA GLU A 101 -26.60 10.94 -5.19
C GLU A 101 -26.95 10.60 -6.65
N TYR A 102 -27.82 9.62 -6.88
CA TYR A 102 -28.32 9.32 -8.22
C TYR A 102 -29.13 10.49 -8.80
N ALA A 103 -29.98 11.15 -8.00
CA ALA A 103 -30.72 12.32 -8.44
C ALA A 103 -29.80 13.50 -8.79
N GLU A 104 -28.73 13.71 -8.01
CA GLU A 104 -27.71 14.72 -8.31
C GLU A 104 -26.99 14.43 -9.62
N GLN A 105 -26.55 13.18 -9.83
CA GLN A 105 -25.91 12.77 -11.08
C GLN A 105 -26.85 12.95 -12.28
N LYS A 106 -28.13 12.59 -12.14
CA LYS A 106 -29.13 12.78 -13.21
C LYS A 106 -29.37 14.26 -13.55
N ASN A 107 -29.32 15.14 -12.57
CA ASN A 107 -29.37 16.59 -12.81
C ASN A 107 -28.12 17.09 -13.56
N LEU A 108 -26.96 16.48 -13.31
CA LEU A 108 -25.67 16.86 -13.91
C LEU A 108 -25.49 16.33 -15.34
N PHE A 109 -25.77 15.05 -15.56
CA PHE A 109 -25.57 14.34 -16.83
C PHE A 109 -26.83 14.33 -17.73
N GLY A 110 -27.96 14.80 -17.19
CA GLY A 110 -29.20 14.98 -17.91
C GLY A 110 -30.20 13.82 -17.77
N PRO A 111 -31.43 13.99 -18.28
CA PRO A 111 -32.56 13.11 -17.97
C PRO A 111 -32.43 11.68 -18.51
N ASN A 112 -31.52 11.46 -19.47
CA ASN A 112 -31.25 10.14 -20.06
C ASN A 112 -30.15 9.37 -19.33
N PHE A 113 -29.52 9.96 -18.31
CA PHE A 113 -28.55 9.25 -17.48
C PHE A 113 -29.26 8.13 -16.71
N MET A 114 -28.73 6.92 -16.83
CA MET A 114 -29.13 5.75 -16.06
C MET A 114 -27.87 5.07 -15.53
N LEU A 115 -27.91 4.68 -14.26
CA LEU A 115 -26.89 3.84 -13.68
C LEU A 115 -27.07 2.40 -14.16
N GLU A 116 -25.96 1.67 -14.24
CA GLU A 116 -25.98 0.22 -14.38
C GLU A 116 -26.52 -0.42 -13.09
N ASP A 117 -27.13 -1.61 -13.21
CA ASP A 117 -27.83 -2.27 -12.08
C ASP A 117 -26.87 -2.59 -10.92
N ASP A 118 -25.59 -2.83 -11.21
CA ASP A 118 -24.52 -3.05 -10.24
C ASP A 118 -24.19 -1.79 -9.44
N ALA A 119 -24.15 -0.61 -10.06
CA ALA A 119 -23.93 0.66 -9.37
C ALA A 119 -25.07 1.01 -8.39
N LEU A 120 -26.29 0.55 -8.70
CA LEU A 120 -27.46 0.71 -7.83
C LEU A 120 -27.50 -0.31 -6.69
N SER A 121 -26.97 -1.51 -6.90
CA SER A 121 -27.04 -2.60 -5.92
C SER A 121 -25.77 -2.76 -5.08
N GLY A 122 -24.66 -2.19 -5.53
CA GLY A 122 -23.33 -2.40 -4.96
C GLY A 122 -22.84 -3.84 -5.14
N ILE A 123 -21.63 -4.11 -4.66
CA ILE A 123 -21.07 -5.47 -4.65
C ILE A 123 -21.50 -6.23 -3.39
N THR A 124 -21.74 -7.54 -3.53
CA THR A 124 -21.93 -8.43 -2.36
C THR A 124 -20.59 -8.88 -1.78
N TYR A 125 -20.60 -9.31 -0.50
CA TYR A 125 -19.38 -9.79 0.14
C TYR A 125 -18.80 -11.03 -0.53
N GLU A 126 -19.65 -11.94 -1.01
CA GLU A 126 -19.24 -13.13 -1.76
C GLU A 126 -18.54 -12.77 -3.08
N GLU A 127 -19.06 -11.79 -3.82
CA GLU A 127 -18.45 -11.30 -5.07
C GLU A 127 -17.11 -10.64 -4.79
N ALA A 128 -17.06 -9.73 -3.80
CA ALA A 128 -15.83 -9.07 -3.37
C ALA A 128 -14.75 -10.09 -2.95
N LEU A 129 -15.15 -11.15 -2.24
CA LEU A 129 -14.24 -12.20 -1.83
C LEU A 129 -13.73 -13.04 -3.01
N GLN A 130 -14.57 -13.30 -4.01
CA GLN A 130 -14.17 -14.02 -5.22
C GLN A 130 -13.16 -13.20 -6.04
N GLU A 131 -13.43 -11.91 -6.22
CA GLU A 131 -12.54 -10.99 -6.91
C GLU A 131 -11.20 -10.84 -6.17
N ALA A 132 -11.22 -10.61 -4.86
CA ALA A 132 -10.02 -10.53 -4.04
C ALA A 132 -9.16 -11.80 -4.13
N LYS A 133 -9.78 -12.99 -4.18
CA LYS A 133 -9.05 -14.25 -4.40
C LYS A 133 -8.41 -14.30 -5.78
N ALA A 134 -9.11 -13.88 -6.83
CA ALA A 134 -8.57 -13.84 -8.19
C ALA A 134 -7.38 -12.85 -8.29
N ASN A 135 -7.50 -11.68 -7.66
CA ASN A 135 -6.45 -10.67 -7.54
C ASN A 135 -5.24 -11.23 -6.79
N SER A 136 -5.44 -11.86 -5.62
CA SER A 136 -4.38 -12.50 -4.85
C SER A 136 -3.62 -13.58 -5.64
N VAL A 137 -4.29 -14.34 -6.51
CA VAL A 137 -3.62 -15.36 -7.34
C VAL A 137 -2.67 -14.71 -8.35
N THR A 138 -3.11 -13.64 -9.01
CA THR A 138 -2.38 -13.00 -10.12
C THR A 138 -1.39 -11.93 -9.65
N LYS A 139 -1.70 -11.24 -8.55
CA LYS A 139 -0.99 -10.08 -8.00
C LYS A 139 -0.79 -10.20 -6.48
N PRO A 140 -0.13 -11.25 -5.97
CA PRO A 140 0.15 -11.37 -4.53
C PRO A 140 1.13 -10.29 -4.03
N VAL A 141 1.78 -9.59 -4.95
CA VAL A 141 2.69 -8.48 -4.71
C VAL A 141 2.55 -7.48 -5.87
N MET A 142 2.42 -6.20 -5.53
CA MET A 142 2.52 -5.07 -6.46
C MET A 142 3.69 -4.20 -6.03
N ILE A 143 4.62 -3.95 -6.96
CA ILE A 143 5.86 -3.20 -6.71
C ILE A 143 6.08 -2.23 -7.86
N TRP A 144 6.27 -0.96 -7.54
CA TRP A 144 6.84 0.00 -8.47
C TRP A 144 7.55 1.13 -7.72
N VAL A 145 8.37 1.85 -8.46
CA VAL A 145 9.02 3.07 -8.00
C VAL A 145 8.55 4.22 -8.87
N GLU A 146 8.15 5.31 -8.22
CA GLU A 146 7.76 6.56 -8.86
C GLU A 146 8.69 7.71 -8.44
N LYS A 147 8.68 8.78 -9.24
CA LYS A 147 9.31 10.05 -8.88
C LYS A 147 8.35 10.82 -8.00
N GLY A 148 8.85 11.37 -6.90
CA GLY A 148 8.10 12.20 -5.99
C GLY A 148 8.87 13.47 -5.62
N ILE A 149 8.15 14.38 -4.94
CA ILE A 149 8.72 15.57 -4.32
C ILE A 149 8.37 15.50 -2.83
N HIS A 150 9.38 15.71 -1.98
CA HIS A 150 9.21 15.89 -0.54
C HIS A 150 9.48 17.34 -0.18
N TRP A 151 8.62 17.95 0.63
CA TRP A 151 8.85 19.28 1.18
C TRP A 151 9.62 19.18 2.49
N GLU A 152 10.88 19.63 2.50
CA GLU A 152 11.69 19.72 3.72
C GLU A 152 11.45 21.07 4.41
N VAL A 153 11.07 21.03 5.68
CA VAL A 153 10.79 22.23 6.47
C VAL A 153 12.09 22.92 6.88
N ALA A 154 12.24 24.19 6.50
CA ALA A 154 13.39 25.03 6.81
C ALA A 154 12.87 26.41 7.24
N PRO A 155 12.59 26.61 8.55
CA PRO A 155 11.92 27.82 9.05
C PRO A 155 12.73 29.11 8.86
N ASP A 156 14.03 29.00 8.60
CA ASP A 156 14.95 30.08 8.32
C ASP A 156 14.88 30.59 6.87
N LEU A 157 14.23 29.84 5.97
CA LEU A 157 13.93 30.26 4.60
C LEU A 157 12.62 31.03 4.55
N SER A 158 12.53 32.04 3.67
CA SER A 158 11.32 32.85 3.48
C SER A 158 10.08 32.05 3.08
N GLU A 159 10.29 30.89 2.46
CA GLU A 159 9.23 29.97 2.00
C GLU A 159 8.86 28.94 3.08
N GLY A 160 9.59 28.89 4.21
CA GLY A 160 9.38 27.93 5.29
C GLY A 160 9.90 26.51 5.00
N GLY A 161 10.53 26.29 3.84
CA GLY A 161 11.04 25.00 3.40
C GLY A 161 11.52 25.00 1.95
N TYR A 162 11.80 23.81 1.42
CA TYR A 162 12.16 23.61 0.01
C TYR A 162 11.81 22.21 -0.50
N GLU A 163 11.66 22.08 -1.82
CA GLU A 163 11.37 20.82 -2.49
C GLU A 163 12.62 19.94 -2.66
N VAL A 164 12.50 18.68 -2.27
CA VAL A 164 13.52 17.63 -2.43
C VAL A 164 12.97 16.56 -3.37
N PRO A 165 13.53 16.41 -4.58
CA PRO A 165 13.19 15.30 -5.46
C PRO A 165 13.60 13.97 -4.82
N ILE A 166 12.68 13.01 -4.82
CA ILE A 166 12.87 11.68 -4.24
C ILE A 166 12.38 10.58 -5.18
N GLU A 167 12.86 9.36 -4.97
CA GLU A 167 12.26 8.15 -5.52
C GLU A 167 11.44 7.47 -4.43
N ARG A 168 10.17 7.14 -4.72
CA ARG A 168 9.27 6.48 -3.78
C ARG A 168 9.03 5.05 -4.24
N LEU A 169 9.36 4.07 -3.40
CA LEU A 169 8.92 2.69 -3.55
C LEU A 169 7.50 2.56 -3.02
N ILE A 170 6.59 2.10 -3.87
CA ILE A 170 5.29 1.59 -3.45
C ILE A 170 5.35 0.06 -3.52
N LEU A 171 5.13 -0.60 -2.39
CA LEU A 171 5.12 -2.05 -2.31
C LEU A 171 3.93 -2.51 -1.47
N THR A 172 3.01 -3.18 -2.14
CA THR A 172 1.83 -3.82 -1.54
C THR A 172 2.03 -5.33 -1.65
N SER A 173 2.00 -6.06 -0.53
CA SER A 173 2.38 -7.48 -0.54
C SER A 173 1.65 -8.30 0.51
N GLU A 174 1.33 -9.54 0.14
CA GLU A 174 0.96 -10.59 1.08
C GLU A 174 2.10 -10.92 2.06
N ILE A 175 1.72 -11.35 3.25
CA ILE A 175 2.60 -12.09 4.17
C ILE A 175 2.48 -13.58 3.81
N SER A 176 3.22 -14.01 2.78
CA SER A 176 3.15 -15.39 2.29
C SER A 176 4.48 -15.88 1.71
N ARG A 177 4.65 -17.21 1.63
CA ARG A 177 5.87 -17.86 1.12
C ARG A 177 6.19 -17.48 -0.33
N ARG A 178 5.18 -17.15 -1.14
CA ARG A 178 5.35 -16.75 -2.55
C ARG A 178 5.66 -15.25 -2.71
N ALA A 179 5.27 -14.44 -1.73
CA ALA A 179 5.35 -12.99 -1.78
C ALA A 179 6.61 -12.44 -1.10
N GLU A 180 6.97 -12.98 0.07
CA GLU A 180 8.12 -12.50 0.86
C GLU A 180 9.43 -12.40 0.05
N PRO A 181 9.82 -13.40 -0.77
CA PRO A 181 11.07 -13.30 -1.54
C PRO A 181 11.03 -12.15 -2.57
N LYS A 182 9.87 -11.88 -3.18
CA LYS A 182 9.71 -10.78 -4.15
C LYS A 182 9.77 -9.43 -3.46
N ALA A 183 9.15 -9.31 -2.28
CA ALA A 183 9.20 -8.09 -1.49
C ALA A 183 10.64 -7.79 -1.02
N ILE A 184 11.37 -8.80 -0.55
CA ILE A 184 12.79 -8.68 -0.19
C ILE A 184 13.61 -8.24 -1.40
N GLN A 185 13.44 -8.89 -2.56
CA GLN A 185 14.14 -8.52 -3.79
C GLN A 185 13.88 -7.06 -4.20
N ALA A 186 12.64 -6.59 -4.11
CA ALA A 186 12.30 -5.20 -4.40
C ALA A 186 13.00 -4.22 -3.45
N LEU A 187 13.00 -4.50 -2.15
CA LEU A 187 13.69 -3.70 -1.15
C LEU A 187 15.21 -3.70 -1.39
N GLU A 188 15.81 -4.84 -1.71
CA GLU A 188 17.24 -4.94 -2.05
C GLU A 188 17.59 -4.10 -3.28
N LEU A 189 16.80 -4.21 -4.35
CA LEU A 189 17.00 -3.41 -5.55
C LEU A 189 16.81 -1.92 -5.25
N PHE A 190 15.81 -1.55 -4.46
CA PHE A 190 15.54 -0.17 -4.11
C PHE A 190 16.65 0.46 -3.27
N LEU A 191 17.18 -0.27 -2.28
CA LEU A 191 18.19 0.24 -1.34
C LEU A 191 19.60 0.34 -1.93
N ARG A 192 19.87 -0.27 -3.10
CA ARG A 192 21.16 -0.10 -3.79
C ARG A 192 21.48 1.38 -4.08
N PRO A 193 22.75 1.79 -4.01
CA PRO A 193 23.16 3.15 -4.36
C PRO A 193 22.73 3.56 -5.77
N GLY A 194 22.40 4.84 -5.94
CA GLY A 194 21.93 5.41 -7.21
C GLY A 194 20.42 5.29 -7.43
N SER A 195 19.97 5.75 -8.61
CA SER A 195 18.56 5.74 -9.02
C SER A 195 18.01 4.32 -9.03
N ALA A 196 16.87 4.12 -8.39
CA ALA A 196 16.18 2.85 -8.23
C ALA A 196 15.07 2.63 -9.25
N MET A 197 14.50 3.69 -9.82
CA MET A 197 13.28 3.60 -10.64
C MET A 197 13.39 2.58 -11.77
N GLU A 198 14.36 2.73 -12.67
CA GLU A 198 14.54 1.82 -13.81
C GLU A 198 14.86 0.39 -13.35
N ARG A 199 15.68 0.26 -12.30
CA ARG A 199 16.14 -1.04 -11.80
C ARG A 199 15.02 -1.85 -11.14
N VAL A 200 14.15 -1.20 -10.36
CA VAL A 200 13.02 -1.87 -9.71
C VAL A 200 11.92 -2.12 -10.75
N ASN A 201 11.54 -1.10 -11.53
CA ASN A 201 10.44 -1.24 -12.47
C ASN A 201 10.75 -2.25 -13.58
N SER A 202 11.97 -2.32 -14.10
CA SER A 202 12.32 -3.38 -15.08
C SER A 202 12.25 -4.80 -14.52
N ALA A 203 12.36 -4.98 -13.21
CA ALA A 203 12.27 -6.31 -12.57
C ALA A 203 10.83 -6.72 -12.23
N PHE A 204 9.92 -5.77 -12.05
CA PHE A 204 8.56 -6.03 -11.53
C PHE A 204 7.42 -5.46 -12.37
N SER A 205 7.69 -4.60 -13.36
CA SER A 205 6.69 -4.22 -14.35
C SER A 205 6.43 -5.44 -15.26
N PRO A 206 5.16 -5.79 -15.51
CA PRO A 206 4.86 -6.74 -16.55
C PRO A 206 5.41 -6.16 -17.86
N GLY A 207 6.21 -6.95 -18.58
CA GLY A 207 6.49 -6.63 -19.97
C GLY A 207 5.16 -6.48 -20.73
N PRO A 208 5.12 -5.73 -21.83
CA PRO A 208 3.92 -5.72 -22.66
C PRO A 208 3.61 -7.16 -23.08
N GLU A 209 2.45 -7.67 -22.65
CA GLU A 209 1.84 -8.88 -23.23
C GLU A 209 1.35 -8.59 -24.66
#